data_AF-A0A6L5F217-F1
#
_entry.id   AF-A0A6L5F217-F1
#
_cell.length_a   1.000
_cell.length_b   1.000
_cell.length_c   1.000
_cell.angle_alpha   90.00
_cell.angle_beta   90.00
_cell.angle_gamma   90.00
#
_symmetry.space_group_name_H-M   'P 1'
#
loop_
_entity.id
_entity.type
_entity.pdbx_description
1 polymer ?
#
loop_
_entity_poly.entity_id
_entity_poly.type
_entity_poly.pdbx_seq_one_letter_code
_entity_poly.pdbx_strand_id
1 'polypeptide(L)' 'MKRTTIMAEETTVERLKDLARTRGVSFAEVVREALAEKAGSYRPQPTSIGSGESSPSGTARHEATKRQPPRSWR' A
#
# COMPACT_ATOMS: atom_id res chain seq x y z
N MET A 1 -9.73 -14.27 0.46
CA MET A 1 -9.21 -13.54 -0.73
C MET A 1 -10.28 -12.58 -1.24
N LYS A 2 -9.90 -11.39 -1.71
CA LYS A 2 -10.81 -10.40 -2.32
C LYS A 2 -10.61 -10.39 -3.83
N ARG A 3 -11.69 -10.51 -4.62
CA ARG A 3 -11.63 -10.38 -6.09
C ARG A 3 -11.40 -8.91 -6.46
N THR A 4 -10.35 -8.65 -7.21
CA THR A 4 -9.98 -7.30 -7.66
C THR A 4 -9.75 -7.35 -9.17
N THR A 5 -10.36 -6.42 -9.90
CA THR A 5 -10.09 -6.21 -11.32
C THR A 5 -9.07 -5.09 -11.45
N ILE A 6 -7.96 -5.35 -12.15
CA ILE A 6 -6.93 -4.36 -12.45
C ILE A 6 -6.86 -4.16 -13.95
N MET A 7 -6.63 -2.92 -14.38
CA MET A 7 -6.27 -2.62 -15.76
C MET A 7 -4.75 -2.74 -15.88
N ALA A 8 -4.29 -3.38 -16.95
CA ALA A 8 -2.87 -3.51 -17.27
C ALA A 8 -2.68 -3.35 -18.78
N GLU A 9 -1.48 -2.95 -19.18
CA GLU A 9 -1.15 -2.92 -20.61
C GLU A 9 -1.17 -4.34 -21.19
N GLU A 10 -1.69 -4.47 -22.42
CA GLU A 10 -1.82 -5.78 -23.09
C GLU A 10 -0.47 -6.50 -23.17
N THR A 11 0.60 -5.76 -23.53
CA THR A 11 1.97 -6.27 -23.61
C THR A 11 2.46 -6.87 -22.28
N THR A 12 2.04 -6.29 -21.15
CA THR A 12 2.37 -6.80 -19.82
C THR A 12 1.59 -8.08 -19.51
N VAL A 13 0.31 -8.12 -19.89
CA VAL A 13 -0.54 -9.31 -19.71
C VAL A 13 -0.01 -10.49 -20.52
N GLU A 14 0.40 -10.27 -21.77
CA GLU A 14 0.99 -11.29 -22.64
C GLU A 14 2.28 -11.86 -22.04
N ARG A 15 3.22 -11.00 -21.63
CA ARG A 15 4.48 -11.43 -20.99
C ARG A 15 4.23 -12.27 -19.73
N LEU A 16 3.25 -11.88 -18.91
CA LEU A 16 2.89 -12.63 -17.71
C LEU A 16 2.22 -13.99 -18.03
N LYS A 17 1.43 -14.06 -19.10
CA LYS A 17 0.87 -15.34 -19.59
C LYS A 17 1.97 -16.27 -20.09
N ASP A 18 2.95 -15.76 -20.83
CA ASP A 18 4.08 -16.57 -21.31
C ASP A 18 4.98 -17.03 -20.16
N LEU A 19 5.19 -16.19 -19.15
CA LEU A 19 5.87 -16.57 -17.91
C LEU A 19 5.13 -17.71 -17.20
N ALA A 20 3.81 -17.62 -17.08
CA ALA A 20 2.98 -18.66 -16.47
C ALA A 20 3.08 -19.99 -17.24
N ARG A 21 3.02 -19.94 -18.58
CA ARG A 21 3.20 -21.11 -19.45
C ARG A 21 4.57 -21.75 -19.28
N THR A 22 5.63 -20.94 -19.26
CA THR A 22 7.02 -21.41 -19.12
C THR A 22 7.23 -22.11 -17.78
N ARG A 23 6.61 -21.60 -16.71
CA ARG A 23 6.69 -22.17 -15.36
C ARG A 23 5.70 -23.31 -15.10
N GLY A 24 4.73 -23.54 -15.99
CA GLY A 24 3.67 -24.55 -15.80
C GLY A 24 2.69 -24.22 -14.67
N VAL A 25 2.58 -22.94 -14.28
CA VAL A 25 1.70 -22.48 -13.19
C VAL A 25 0.53 -21.66 -13.71
N SER A 26 -0.47 -21.43 -12.86
CA SER A 26 -1.61 -20.60 -13.24
C SER A 26 -1.22 -19.12 -13.39
N PHE A 27 -1.83 -18.41 -14.34
CA PHE A 27 -1.65 -16.96 -14.49
C PHE A 27 -1.93 -16.20 -13.18
N ALA A 28 -2.97 -16.61 -12.45
CA ALA A 28 -3.33 -15.99 -11.17
C ALA A 28 -2.26 -16.18 -10.10
N GLU A 29 -1.45 -17.25 -10.18
CA GLU A 29 -0.36 -17.50 -9.25
C GLU A 29 0.82 -16.59 -9.52
N VAL A 30 1.22 -16.43 -10.78
CA VAL A 30 2.23 -15.44 -11.21
C VAL A 30 1.82 -14.02 -10.79
N VAL A 31 0.55 -13.65 -10.98
CA VAL A 31 0.05 -12.33 -10.57
C VAL A 31 0.10 -12.15 -9.05
N ARG A 32 -0.26 -13.18 -8.28
CA ARG A 32 -0.16 -13.14 -6.81
C ARG A 32 1.28 -13.01 -6.32
N GLU A 33 2.20 -13.75 -6.91
CA GLU A 33 3.63 -13.70 -6.63
C GLU A 33 4.17 -12.28 -6.89
N ALA A 34 3.94 -11.75 -8.09
CA ALA A 34 4.40 -10.41 -8.47
C ALA A 34 3.83 -9.30 -7.55
N LEU A 35 2.55 -9.39 -7.18
CA LEU A 35 1.93 -8.46 -6.24
C LEU A 35 2.53 -8.59 -4.83
N ALA A 36 2.79 -9.81 -4.36
CA ALA A 36 3.38 -10.05 -3.05
C ALA A 36 4.82 -9.54 -2.98
N GLU A 37 5.63 -9.79 -4.02
CA GLU A 37 6.99 -9.26 -4.13
C GLU A 37 6.98 -7.73 -4.12
N LYS A 38 6.10 -7.11 -4.92
CA LYS A 38 6.02 -5.65 -4.97
C LYS A 38 5.56 -5.07 -3.65
N ALA A 39 4.56 -5.67 -3.00
CA ALA A 39 4.08 -5.24 -1.69
C ALA A 39 5.13 -5.44 -0.58
N GLY A 40 5.88 -6.53 -0.60
CA GLY A 40 6.97 -6.78 0.35
C GLY A 40 8.13 -5.80 0.20
N SER A 41 8.43 -5.39 -1.04
CA SER A 41 9.43 -4.35 -1.31
C SER A 41 8.95 -2.93 -1.01
N TYR A 42 7.64 -2.72 -0.85
CA TYR A 42 7.07 -1.41 -0.60
C TYR A 42 7.33 -0.99 0.85
N ARG A 43 8.32 -0.11 1.04
CA ARG A 43 8.53 0.64 2.28
C ARG A 43 7.96 2.03 2.09
N PRO A 44 6.81 2.39 2.72
CA PRO A 44 6.34 3.77 2.69
C PRO A 44 7.43 4.65 3.30
N GLN A 45 7.87 5.66 2.54
CA GLN A 45 8.81 6.64 3.07
C GLN A 45 8.12 7.39 4.20
N PRO A 46 8.69 7.44 5.42
CA PRO A 46 8.05 8.11 6.54
C PRO A 46 7.89 9.59 6.17
N THR A 47 6.64 10.04 6.08
CA THR A 47 6.27 11.41 5.71
C THR A 47 6.50 12.43 6.82
N SER A 48 6.95 12.00 8.01
CA SER A 48 7.45 12.88 9.06
C SER A 48 8.43 12.15 9.98
N ILE A 49 9.55 12.80 10.31
CA ILE A 49 10.38 12.46 11.47
C ILE A 49 9.62 13.00 12.68
N GLY A 50 9.20 12.09 13.58
CA GLY A 50 8.34 12.35 14.74
C GLY A 50 8.66 13.66 15.47
N SER A 51 7.90 14.70 15.11
CA SER A 51 7.85 16.00 15.79
C SER A 51 6.38 16.30 16.05
N GLY A 52 5.74 15.44 16.84
CA GLY A 52 4.31 15.56 17.15
C GLY A 52 3.81 14.57 18.17
N GLU A 53 4.69 13.72 18.72
CA GLU A 53 4.29 12.68 19.65
C GLU A 53 4.73 13.03 21.09
N SER A 54 4.02 13.93 21.75
CA SER A 54 4.19 14.15 23.21
C SER A 54 2.90 14.65 23.88
N SER A 55 2.17 13.73 24.54
CA SER A 55 1.36 13.85 25.80
C SER A 55 -0.03 13.17 25.74
N PRO A 56 -0.64 12.74 26.87
CA PRO A 56 -0.34 11.52 27.62
C PRO A 56 -1.44 10.44 27.51
N SER A 57 -2.37 10.53 26.54
CA SER A 57 -3.36 9.46 26.31
C SER A 57 -3.78 9.19 24.86
N GLY A 58 -3.14 9.82 23.85
CA GLY A 58 -3.58 9.69 22.45
C GLY A 58 -2.59 10.20 21.40
N THR A 59 -1.33 9.77 21.48
CA THR A 59 -0.24 10.33 20.66
C THR A 59 -0.09 9.74 19.24
N ALA A 60 -0.73 8.62 18.90
CA ALA A 60 -0.48 7.93 17.61
C ALA A 60 -1.63 7.99 16.57
N ARG A 61 -2.71 8.76 16.76
CA ARG A 61 -3.92 8.56 15.94
C ARG A 61 -4.71 9.80 15.48
N HIS A 62 -4.18 11.01 15.58
CA HIS A 62 -4.88 12.21 15.10
C HIS A 62 -4.37 12.73 13.74
N GLU A 63 -5.23 12.53 12.74
CA GLU A 63 -5.14 12.92 11.34
C GLU A 63 -4.94 14.43 11.12
N ALA A 64 -4.12 14.75 10.13
CA ALA A 64 -3.63 16.09 9.77
C ALA A 64 -4.66 17.04 9.12
N THR A 65 -5.96 16.70 9.06
CA THR A 65 -6.90 17.41 8.16
C THR A 65 -7.94 18.28 8.87
N LYS A 66 -8.06 18.24 10.20
CA LYS A 66 -9.07 19.06 10.90
C LYS A 66 -8.44 20.26 11.60
N ARG A 67 -8.74 21.47 11.10
CA ARG A 67 -8.44 22.74 11.78
C ARG A 67 -9.12 22.72 13.14
N GLN A 68 -8.35 22.53 14.20
CA GLN A 68 -8.88 22.59 15.55
C GLN A 68 -9.26 24.04 15.88
N PRO A 69 -10.46 24.29 16.45
CA PRO A 69 -10.78 25.62 16.95
C PRO A 69 -9.81 25.99 18.09
N PRO A 70 -9.46 27.28 18.23
CA PRO A 70 -8.53 27.71 19.27
C PRO A 70 -9.10 27.38 20.65
N ARG A 71 -8.23 26.86 21.53
CA ARG A 71 -8.61 26.45 22.89
C ARG A 71 -8.90 27.67 23.77
N SER A 72 -9.99 27.59 24.53
CA SER A 72 -10.38 28.58 25.54
C SER A 72 -9.67 28.30 26.87
N TRP A 73 -8.56 28.97 27.13
CA TRP A 73 -8.11 29.40 28.47
C TRP A 73 -6.86 30.28 28.29
N ARG A 74 -6.69 31.46 28.89
CA ARG A 74 -7.39 32.13 29.99
C ARG A 74 -8.69 32.84 29.62
#